data_AF-A0A922MQJ2-F1
#
_entry.id   AF-A0A922MQJ2-F1
#
_cell.length_a   1.000
_cell.length_b   1.000
_cell.length_c   1.000
_cell.angle_alpha   90.00
_cell.angle_beta   90.00
_cell.angle_gamma   90.00
#
_symmetry.space_group_name_H-M   'P 1'
#
loop_
_entity.id
_entity.type
_entity.pdbx_description
1 polymer ?
#
loop_
_entity_poly.entity_id
_entity_poly.type
_entity_poly.pdbx_seq_one_letter_code
_entity_poly.pdbx_strand_id
1 'polypeptide(L)'
;MEPNMAAERTSTSFDFPPPLKLESMSSPDAISVCQCLLSGDDSTKEIEVPQRKQRIFSVVSRTENYLRERRIPELVRFLLAKIMCSNARNPVTYLQDLLDDCMIFRAGIGPAPVLFEQRHLEAVVKSFDPSGRGWVSTGQVRRAYITLGLPPPEHIEERISTAELLEGLKETQERELLSLLCAGIETYEHKQDKNRQESKS
;
A
#
# COMPACT_ATOMS: atom_id res chain seq x y z
N MET A 1 -7.07 -12.31 -56.27
CA MET A 1 -7.36 -13.46 -55.40
C MET A 1 -6.65 -13.19 -54.09
N GLU A 2 -7.35 -12.60 -53.13
CA GLU A 2 -6.79 -12.29 -51.81
C GLU A 2 -7.20 -13.39 -50.82
N PRO A 3 -6.25 -13.95 -50.03
CA PRO A 3 -6.55 -15.00 -49.08
C PRO A 3 -7.21 -14.44 -47.82
N ASN A 4 -8.38 -15.00 -47.53
CA ASN A 4 -9.23 -14.74 -46.38
C ASN A 4 -8.61 -15.35 -45.11
N MET A 5 -8.07 -14.53 -44.20
CA MET A 5 -7.57 -14.98 -42.90
C MET A 5 -8.70 -14.99 -41.87
N ALA A 6 -9.27 -16.16 -41.63
CA ALA A 6 -10.19 -16.41 -40.54
C ALA A 6 -9.41 -16.49 -39.21
N ALA A 7 -9.66 -15.54 -38.31
CA ALA A 7 -9.11 -15.54 -36.96
C ALA A 7 -9.90 -16.52 -36.07
N GLU A 8 -9.26 -17.61 -35.67
CA GLU A 8 -9.77 -18.54 -34.65
C GLU A 8 -9.79 -17.84 -33.28
N ARG A 9 -10.98 -17.70 -32.71
CA ARG A 9 -11.17 -17.26 -31.33
C ARG A 9 -10.95 -18.47 -30.41
N THR A 10 -9.76 -18.61 -29.86
CA THR A 10 -9.47 -19.53 -28.77
C THR A 10 -10.16 -19.04 -27.49
N SER A 11 -11.28 -19.69 -27.15
CA SER A 11 -11.97 -19.51 -25.87
C SER A 11 -11.13 -20.14 -24.74
N THR A 12 -10.28 -19.35 -24.09
CA THR A 12 -9.62 -19.74 -22.84
C THR A 12 -10.64 -19.72 -21.71
N SER A 13 -11.06 -20.91 -21.25
CA SER A 13 -11.86 -21.05 -20.04
C SER A 13 -11.03 -20.62 -18.84
N PHE A 14 -11.45 -19.55 -18.17
CA PHE A 14 -10.90 -19.16 -16.87
C PHE A 14 -11.41 -20.15 -15.82
N ASP A 15 -10.60 -21.16 -15.51
CA ASP A 15 -10.85 -22.06 -14.40
C ASP A 15 -10.61 -21.30 -13.08
N PHE A 16 -11.69 -21.00 -12.38
CA PHE A 16 -11.60 -20.44 -11.04
C PHE A 16 -10.97 -21.47 -10.10
N PRO A 17 -10.00 -21.07 -9.25
CA PRO A 17 -9.45 -21.96 -8.24
C PRO A 17 -10.58 -22.45 -7.32
N PRO A 18 -10.53 -23.73 -6.89
CA PRO A 18 -11.55 -24.29 -6.02
C PRO A 18 -11.62 -23.49 -4.70
N PRO A 19 -12.81 -23.35 -4.12
CA PRO A 19 -12.99 -22.64 -2.85
C PRO A 19 -12.10 -23.27 -1.78
N LEU A 20 -11.31 -22.42 -1.11
CA LEU A 20 -10.41 -22.83 -0.04
C LEU A 20 -11.21 -23.60 1.02
N LYS A 21 -10.82 -24.86 1.28
CA LYS A 21 -11.39 -25.67 2.37
C LYS A 21 -11.02 -25.00 3.69
N LEU A 22 -12.03 -24.44 4.36
CA LEU A 22 -11.90 -23.82 5.66
C LEU A 22 -11.67 -24.93 6.70
N GLU A 23 -10.42 -25.15 7.09
CA GLU A 23 -10.08 -26.07 8.17
C GLU A 23 -10.78 -25.65 9.47
N SER A 24 -11.33 -26.64 10.18
CA SER A 24 -12.10 -26.44 11.41
C SER A 24 -11.19 -25.95 12.54
N MET A 25 -11.13 -24.64 12.74
CA MET A 25 -10.41 -24.06 13.87
C MET A 25 -11.23 -24.18 15.16
N SER A 26 -10.51 -24.43 16.26
CA SER A 26 -11.00 -24.43 17.64
C SER A 26 -11.87 -23.21 17.93
N SER A 27 -12.91 -23.40 18.74
CA SER A 27 -13.89 -22.37 19.12
C SER A 27 -13.20 -21.06 19.52
N PRO A 28 -13.45 -19.94 18.81
CA PRO A 28 -12.91 -18.65 19.21
C PRO A 28 -13.57 -18.21 20.52
N ASP A 29 -12.76 -17.67 21.42
CA ASP A 29 -13.21 -17.08 22.68
C ASP A 29 -14.29 -16.02 22.41
N ALA A 30 -15.31 -15.97 23.28
CA ALA A 30 -16.45 -15.09 23.13
C ALA A 30 -16.01 -13.61 23.18
N ILE A 31 -16.26 -12.87 22.10
CA ILE A 31 -16.03 -11.43 22.04
C ILE A 31 -17.23 -10.73 22.70
N SER A 32 -17.02 -10.12 23.86
CA SER A 32 -18.01 -9.27 24.51
C SER A 32 -17.85 -7.80 24.09
N VAL A 33 -18.98 -7.12 23.84
CA VAL A 33 -19.02 -5.70 23.49
C VAL A 33 -19.90 -4.98 24.51
N CYS A 34 -19.42 -3.87 25.06
CA CYS A 34 -20.16 -3.06 26.03
C CYS A 34 -21.43 -2.47 25.40
N GLN A 35 -22.57 -2.68 26.06
CA GLN A 35 -23.88 -2.16 25.66
C GLN A 35 -23.98 -0.62 25.69
N CYS A 36 -23.04 0.04 26.37
CA CYS A 36 -22.88 1.49 26.38
C CYS A 36 -22.73 2.11 24.98
N LEU A 37 -22.20 1.36 24.00
CA LEU A 37 -22.07 1.83 22.61
C LEU A 37 -23.38 1.82 21.81
N LEU A 38 -24.44 1.15 22.31
CA LEU A 38 -25.68 0.93 21.56
C LEU A 38 -26.87 1.71 22.11
N SER A 39 -26.87 2.13 23.38
CA SER A 39 -28.09 2.63 24.00
C SER A 39 -27.94 3.83 24.93
N GLY A 40 -26.74 4.39 25.15
CA GLY A 40 -26.57 5.63 25.94
C GLY A 40 -26.94 5.53 27.44
N ASP A 41 -27.47 4.40 27.89
CA ASP A 41 -27.76 4.11 29.30
C ASP A 41 -26.61 3.30 29.93
N ASP A 42 -26.27 3.63 31.18
CA ASP A 42 -25.18 3.05 31.99
C ASP A 42 -25.40 1.58 32.42
N SER A 43 -26.14 0.79 31.63
CA SER A 43 -26.43 -0.61 31.93
C SER A 43 -25.32 -1.54 31.45
N THR A 44 -24.60 -2.15 32.40
CA THR A 44 -23.59 -3.21 32.22
C THR A 44 -24.21 -4.59 31.95
N LYS A 45 -25.14 -4.70 31.00
CA LYS A 45 -25.62 -6.00 30.52
C LYS A 45 -24.74 -6.47 29.37
N GLU A 46 -24.11 -7.62 29.55
CA GLU A 46 -23.32 -8.29 28.52
C GLU A 46 -24.30 -8.95 27.53
N ILE A 47 -24.37 -8.43 26.31
CA ILE A 47 -25.23 -9.00 25.27
C ILE A 47 -24.46 -10.15 24.63
N GLU A 48 -24.98 -11.38 24.75
CA GLU A 48 -24.49 -12.52 23.98
C GLU A 48 -24.64 -12.24 22.49
N VAL A 49 -23.51 -12.03 21.80
CA VAL A 49 -23.48 -11.82 20.36
C VAL A 49 -23.89 -13.13 19.68
N PRO A 50 -24.98 -13.17 18.89
CA PRO A 50 -25.40 -14.38 18.20
C PRO A 50 -24.26 -14.96 17.36
N GLN A 51 -24.10 -16.29 17.35
CA GLN A 51 -22.98 -16.97 16.65
C GLN A 51 -22.80 -16.53 15.20
N ARG A 52 -23.89 -16.17 14.50
CA ARG A 52 -23.84 -15.59 13.15
C ARG A 52 -23.03 -14.30 13.08
N LYS A 53 -23.22 -13.39 14.05
CA LYS A 53 -22.48 -12.12 14.13
C LYS A 53 -21.00 -12.37 14.48
N GLN A 54 -20.69 -13.34 15.36
CA GLN A 54 -19.31 -13.72 15.67
C GLN A 54 -18.55 -14.19 14.42
N ARG A 55 -19.17 -15.05 13.58
CA ARG A 55 -18.57 -15.48 12.31
C ARG A 55 -18.31 -14.29 11.37
N ILE A 56 -19.29 -13.39 11.23
CA ILE A 56 -19.13 -12.19 10.40
C ILE A 56 -17.97 -11.32 10.90
N PHE A 57 -17.89 -11.04 12.20
CA PHE A 57 -16.79 -10.25 12.76
C PHE A 57 -15.42 -10.92 12.58
N SER A 58 -15.35 -12.25 12.70
CA SER A 58 -14.10 -12.99 12.45
C SER A 58 -13.63 -12.87 10.99
N VAL A 59 -14.57 -12.92 10.04
CA VAL A 59 -14.25 -12.76 8.61
C VAL A 59 -13.84 -11.32 8.31
N VAL A 60 -14.56 -10.33 8.84
CA VAL A 60 -14.22 -8.91 8.68
C VAL A 60 -12.84 -8.62 9.25
N SER A 61 -12.54 -9.08 10.47
CA SER A 61 -11.24 -8.89 11.11
C SER A 61 -10.10 -9.54 10.31
N ARG A 62 -10.29 -10.76 9.78
CA ARG A 62 -9.31 -11.41 8.91
C ARG A 62 -9.07 -10.64 7.63
N THR A 63 -10.13 -10.17 6.97
CA THR A 63 -10.02 -9.37 5.75
C THR A 63 -9.33 -8.04 6.02
N GLU A 64 -9.69 -7.35 7.11
CA GLU A 64 -9.06 -6.08 7.49
C GLU A 64 -7.57 -6.26 7.77
N ASN A 65 -7.20 -7.29 8.54
CA ASN A 65 -5.80 -7.60 8.81
C ASN A 65 -5.05 -7.92 7.51
N TYR A 66 -5.62 -8.71 6.61
CA TYR A 66 -5.02 -9.00 5.32
C TYR A 66 -4.78 -7.73 4.50
N LEU A 67 -5.80 -6.86 4.37
CA LEU A 67 -5.70 -5.61 3.63
C LEU A 67 -4.65 -4.66 4.25
N ARG A 68 -4.58 -4.60 5.59
CA ARG A 68 -3.64 -3.76 6.34
C ARG A 68 -2.20 -4.27 6.24
N GLU A 69 -1.98 -5.56 6.48
CA GLU A 69 -0.64 -6.19 6.39
C GLU A 69 -0.05 -6.05 4.99
N ARG A 70 -0.89 -6.13 3.95
CA ARG A 70 -0.50 -5.97 2.55
C ARG A 70 -0.48 -4.52 2.07
N ARG A 71 -0.81 -3.55 2.94
CA ARG A 71 -0.93 -2.12 2.60
C ARG A 71 -1.74 -1.86 1.31
N ILE A 72 -2.77 -2.66 1.06
CA ILE A 72 -3.58 -2.59 -0.18
C ILE A 72 -4.28 -1.24 -0.33
N PRO A 73 -4.91 -0.67 0.73
CA PRO A 73 -5.52 0.66 0.62
C PRO A 73 -4.53 1.75 0.20
N GLU A 74 -3.28 1.71 0.70
CA GLU A 74 -2.22 2.65 0.34
C GLU A 74 -1.83 2.51 -1.13
N LEU A 75 -1.68 1.27 -1.62
CA LEU A 75 -1.38 0.99 -3.02
C LEU A 75 -2.48 1.50 -3.94
N VAL A 76 -3.75 1.24 -3.60
CA VAL A 76 -4.89 1.73 -4.38
C VAL A 76 -4.91 3.27 -4.42
N ARG A 77 -4.65 3.95 -3.30
CA ARG A 77 -4.55 5.43 -3.27
C ARG A 77 -3.44 5.93 -4.19
N PHE A 78 -2.27 5.30 -4.18
CA PHE A 78 -1.16 5.63 -5.06
C PHE A 78 -1.54 5.48 -6.54
N LEU A 79 -2.12 4.34 -6.93
CA LEU A 79 -2.54 4.07 -8.32
C LEU A 79 -3.59 5.09 -8.78
N LEU A 80 -4.59 5.38 -7.94
CA LEU A 80 -5.61 6.39 -8.25
C LEU A 80 -5.00 7.78 -8.40
N ALA A 81 -4.08 8.17 -7.53
CA ALA A 81 -3.40 9.47 -7.63
C ALA A 81 -2.63 9.59 -8.95
N LYS A 82 -1.90 8.54 -9.36
CA LYS A 82 -1.19 8.50 -10.65
C LYS A 82 -2.14 8.61 -11.84
N ILE A 83 -3.28 7.93 -11.81
CA ILE A 83 -4.30 8.04 -12.87
C ILE A 83 -4.81 9.48 -12.95
N MET A 84 -5.19 10.07 -11.82
CA MET A 84 -5.73 11.44 -11.77
C MET A 84 -4.72 12.48 -12.27
N CYS A 85 -3.44 12.34 -11.90
CA CYS A 85 -2.38 13.26 -12.35
C CYS A 85 -2.05 13.10 -13.84
N SER A 86 -2.14 11.88 -14.40
CA SER A 86 -1.80 11.62 -15.80
C SER A 86 -2.83 12.19 -16.79
N ASN A 87 -4.08 12.37 -16.36
CA ASN A 87 -5.21 12.68 -17.23
C ASN A 87 -5.27 11.75 -18.46
N ALA A 88 -4.98 10.46 -18.27
CA ALA A 88 -4.92 9.47 -19.34
C ALA A 88 -6.28 9.31 -20.02
N ARG A 89 -6.31 9.34 -21.36
CA ARG A 89 -7.53 9.12 -22.16
C ARG A 89 -8.12 7.73 -21.95
N ASN A 90 -7.26 6.74 -21.71
CA ASN A 90 -7.65 5.37 -21.38
C ASN A 90 -7.01 4.97 -20.05
N PRO A 91 -7.71 5.16 -18.91
CA PRO A 91 -7.15 4.92 -17.59
C PRO A 91 -6.88 3.43 -17.34
N VAL A 92 -7.56 2.52 -18.05
CA VAL A 92 -7.36 1.06 -17.88
C VAL A 92 -6.00 0.65 -18.43
N THR A 93 -5.67 1.06 -19.66
CA THR A 93 -4.36 0.77 -20.26
C THR A 93 -3.24 1.42 -19.45
N TYR A 94 -3.41 2.69 -19.06
CA TYR A 94 -2.43 3.37 -18.22
C TYR A 94 -2.19 2.65 -16.88
N LEU A 95 -3.25 2.11 -16.27
CA LEU A 95 -3.13 1.35 -15.02
C LEU A 95 -2.40 0.02 -15.23
N GLN A 96 -2.60 -0.65 -16.36
CA GLN A 96 -1.85 -1.87 -16.71
C GLN A 96 -0.35 -1.55 -16.83
N ASP A 97 -0.01 -0.54 -17.63
CA ASP A 97 1.38 -0.11 -17.82
C ASP A 97 2.03 0.30 -16.48
N LEU A 98 1.31 1.05 -15.64
CA LEU A 98 1.78 1.46 -14.33
C LEU A 98 2.04 0.28 -13.39
N LEU A 99 1.20 -0.75 -13.43
CA LEU A 99 1.40 -1.97 -12.63
C LEU A 99 2.60 -2.76 -13.13
N ASP A 100 2.78 -2.85 -14.45
CA ASP A 100 3.96 -3.49 -15.05
C ASP A 100 5.25 -2.76 -14.64
N ASP A 101 5.26 -1.43 -14.68
CA ASP A 101 6.37 -0.59 -14.21
C ASP A 101 6.65 -0.83 -12.71
N CYS A 102 5.60 -0.92 -11.87
CA CYS A 102 5.77 -1.25 -10.46
C CYS A 102 6.40 -2.64 -10.26
N MET A 103 6.01 -3.63 -11.08
CA MET A 103 6.55 -5.00 -11.00
C MET A 103 8.01 -5.06 -11.44
N ILE A 104 8.36 -4.32 -12.49
CA ILE A 104 9.72 -4.15 -12.99
C ILE A 104 10.59 -3.47 -11.91
N PHE A 105 10.13 -2.35 -11.36
CA PHE A 105 10.83 -1.64 -10.27
C PHE A 105 11.03 -2.52 -9.04
N ARG A 106 10.00 -3.27 -8.62
CA ARG A 106 10.10 -4.21 -7.49
C ARG A 106 11.15 -5.30 -7.72
N ALA A 107 11.37 -5.70 -8.97
CA ALA A 107 12.42 -6.64 -9.33
C ALA A 107 13.85 -6.02 -9.33
N GLY A 108 13.97 -4.75 -8.97
CA GLY A 108 15.23 -4.00 -9.02
C GLY A 108 15.62 -3.58 -10.43
N ILE A 109 14.68 -3.59 -11.37
CA ILE A 109 14.89 -3.25 -12.77
C ILE A 109 14.15 -1.95 -13.06
N GLY A 110 14.77 -1.04 -13.82
CA GLY A 110 14.10 0.19 -14.26
C GLY A 110 13.85 1.24 -13.15
N PRO A 111 13.30 2.40 -13.53
CA PRO A 111 13.04 3.49 -12.61
C PRO A 111 11.76 3.27 -11.80
N ALA A 112 11.72 3.87 -10.60
CA ALA A 112 10.52 3.88 -9.78
C ALA A 112 9.39 4.72 -10.44
N PRO A 113 8.16 4.19 -10.56
CA PRO A 113 7.02 4.98 -11.04
C PRO A 113 6.50 5.95 -9.96
N VAL A 114 7.31 6.90 -9.55
CA VAL A 114 7.06 7.81 -8.42
C VAL A 114 5.82 8.71 -8.61
N LEU A 115 5.24 9.18 -7.50
CA LEU A 115 4.09 10.08 -7.52
C LEU A 115 4.49 11.49 -8.00
N PHE A 116 5.61 12.00 -7.50
CA PHE A 116 6.09 13.34 -7.81
C PHE A 116 7.25 13.28 -8.79
N GLU A 117 7.00 13.77 -10.01
CA GLU A 117 8.05 14.05 -10.98
C GLU A 117 9.07 15.07 -10.45
N GLN A 118 10.27 15.04 -11.02
CA GLN A 118 11.39 15.91 -10.66
C GLN A 118 11.00 17.39 -10.57
N ARG A 119 10.27 17.91 -11.57
CA ARG A 119 9.80 19.31 -11.59
C ARG A 119 8.90 19.68 -10.40
N HIS A 120 8.13 18.72 -9.88
CA HIS A 120 7.27 18.95 -8.73
C HIS A 120 8.11 19.05 -7.45
N LEU A 121 9.10 18.18 -7.28
CA LEU A 121 10.02 18.23 -6.16
C LEU A 121 10.84 19.53 -6.16
N GLU A 122 11.36 19.93 -7.32
CA GLU A 122 12.08 21.20 -7.49
C GLU A 122 11.21 22.41 -7.13
N ALA A 123 9.95 22.42 -7.54
CA ALA A 123 9.00 23.47 -7.17
C ALA A 123 8.76 23.51 -5.65
N VAL A 124 8.63 22.36 -5.00
CA VAL A 124 8.51 22.28 -3.53
C VAL A 124 9.78 22.82 -2.87
N VAL A 125 10.96 22.34 -3.25
CA VAL A 125 12.24 22.81 -2.68
C VAL A 125 12.40 24.31 -2.85
N LYS A 126 12.11 24.85 -4.04
CA LYS A 126 12.16 26.28 -4.32
C LYS A 126 11.17 27.08 -3.46
N SER A 127 10.00 26.52 -3.13
CA SER A 127 9.03 27.19 -2.24
C SER A 127 9.55 27.32 -0.79
N PHE A 128 10.45 26.44 -0.36
CA PHE A 128 11.09 26.49 0.94
C PHE A 128 12.40 27.29 0.96
N ASP A 129 12.98 27.64 -0.19
CA ASP A 129 14.08 28.60 -0.33
C ASP A 129 13.75 29.72 -1.34
N PRO A 130 12.76 30.59 -1.02
CA PRO A 130 12.33 31.64 -1.94
C PRO A 130 13.43 32.68 -2.23
N SER A 131 14.41 32.79 -1.34
CA SER A 131 15.55 33.71 -1.47
C SER A 131 16.71 33.13 -2.29
N GLY A 132 16.65 31.85 -2.69
CA GLY A 132 17.72 31.20 -3.44
C GLY A 132 19.05 31.15 -2.70
N ARG A 133 19.02 30.95 -1.37
CA ARG A 133 20.23 30.85 -0.54
C ARG A 133 21.01 29.56 -0.77
N GLY A 134 20.36 28.54 -1.34
CA GLY A 134 20.94 27.22 -1.58
C GLY A 134 20.88 26.28 -0.36
N TRP A 135 20.24 26.69 0.74
CA TRP A 135 20.04 25.88 1.94
C TRP A 135 18.72 26.17 2.64
N VAL A 136 18.26 25.19 3.42
CA VAL A 136 17.02 25.20 4.19
C VAL A 136 17.28 24.77 5.63
N SER A 137 16.48 25.28 6.57
CA SER A 137 16.56 24.88 7.98
C SER A 137 15.84 23.57 8.25
N THR A 138 16.14 22.91 9.38
CA THR A 138 15.46 21.68 9.84
C THR A 138 13.93 21.77 9.80
N GLY A 139 13.37 22.91 10.24
CA GLY A 139 11.92 23.12 10.23
C GLY A 139 11.33 23.24 8.83
N GLN A 140 12.09 23.78 7.86
CA GLN A 140 11.69 23.83 6.46
C GLN A 140 11.76 22.46 5.82
N VAL A 141 12.82 21.69 6.10
CA VAL A 141 12.97 20.30 5.65
C VAL A 141 11.77 19.46 6.10
N ARG A 142 11.46 19.42 7.40
CA ARG A 142 10.31 18.66 7.92
C ARG A 142 9.00 19.02 7.24
N ARG A 143 8.76 20.32 7.02
CA ARG A 143 7.55 20.78 6.32
C ARG A 143 7.52 20.34 4.87
N ALA A 144 8.65 20.34 4.16
CA ALA A 144 8.71 19.85 2.77
C ALA A 144 8.29 18.37 2.66
N TYR A 145 8.79 17.52 3.56
CA TYR A 145 8.38 16.10 3.64
C TYR A 145 6.88 15.97 3.93
N ILE A 146 6.37 16.69 4.94
CA ILE A 146 4.94 16.66 5.30
C ILE A 146 4.06 17.17 4.15
N THR A 147 4.47 18.22 3.43
CA THR A 147 3.73 18.77 2.28
C THR A 147 3.55 17.73 1.17
N LEU A 148 4.54 16.86 0.98
CA LEU A 148 4.48 15.78 -0.01
C LEU A 148 3.85 14.49 0.55
N GLY A 149 3.45 14.48 1.83
CA GLY A 149 2.94 13.28 2.49
C GLY A 149 4.01 12.21 2.72
N LEU A 150 5.29 12.59 2.77
CA LEU A 150 6.42 11.71 2.98
C LEU A 150 6.85 11.72 4.47
N PRO A 151 7.34 10.60 5.01
CA PRO A 151 7.88 10.56 6.37
C PRO A 151 9.21 11.34 6.43
N PRO A 152 9.36 12.32 7.35
CA PRO A 152 10.61 13.04 7.50
C PRO A 152 11.70 12.14 8.12
N PRO A 153 12.99 12.37 7.81
CA PRO A 153 14.09 11.67 8.47
C PRO A 153 14.08 11.91 9.99
N GLU A 154 14.49 10.90 10.75
CA GLU A 154 14.57 11.01 12.22
C GLU A 154 15.57 12.09 12.66
N HIS A 155 16.73 12.11 11.98
CA HIS A 155 17.83 13.02 12.23
C HIS A 155 17.96 13.96 11.04
N ILE A 156 17.80 15.27 11.31
CA ILE A 156 17.88 16.32 10.30
C ILE A 156 18.85 17.37 10.83
N GLU A 157 19.88 17.66 10.06
CA GLU A 157 20.87 18.69 10.40
C GLU A 157 20.21 20.08 10.47
N GLU A 158 20.87 21.01 11.18
CA GLU A 158 20.34 22.37 11.36
C GLU A 158 20.15 23.10 10.01
N ARG A 159 21.06 22.83 9.07
CA ARG A 159 21.06 23.35 7.71
C ARG A 159 21.38 22.25 6.72
N ILE A 160 20.54 22.11 5.70
CA ILE A 160 20.73 21.15 4.60
C ILE A 160 20.70 21.93 3.30
N SER A 161 21.53 21.56 2.32
CA SER A 161 21.50 22.20 1.01
C SER A 161 20.20 21.87 0.26
N THR A 162 19.79 22.73 -0.67
CA THR A 162 18.60 22.46 -1.49
C THR A 162 18.76 21.22 -2.37
N ALA A 163 19.99 20.92 -2.80
CA ALA A 163 20.33 19.72 -3.57
C ALA A 163 20.17 18.44 -2.73
N GLU A 164 20.70 18.43 -1.50
CA GLU A 164 20.53 17.30 -0.58
C GLU A 164 19.07 17.09 -0.19
N LEU A 165 18.30 18.16 0.04
CA LEU A 165 16.86 18.04 0.29
C LEU A 165 16.16 17.39 -0.91
N LEU A 166 16.48 17.82 -2.14
CA LEU A 166 15.87 17.30 -3.35
C LEU A 166 16.14 15.80 -3.53
N GLU A 167 17.39 15.36 -3.35
CA GLU A 167 17.74 13.94 -3.44
C GLU A 167 17.08 13.14 -2.32
N GLY A 168 17.08 13.66 -1.08
CA GLY A 168 16.41 12.98 0.05
C GLY A 168 14.91 12.79 -0.17
N LEU A 169 14.22 13.77 -0.74
CA LEU A 169 12.80 13.65 -1.11
C LEU A 169 12.58 12.56 -2.17
N LYS A 170 13.45 12.50 -3.18
CA LYS A 170 13.41 11.48 -4.24
C LYS A 170 13.66 10.08 -3.68
N GLU A 171 14.74 9.89 -2.93
CA GLU A 171 15.06 8.61 -2.30
C GLU A 171 13.94 8.13 -1.36
N THR A 172 13.31 9.06 -0.64
CA THR A 172 12.25 8.72 0.31
C THR A 172 10.99 8.24 -0.41
N GLN A 173 10.57 8.88 -1.49
CA GLN A 173 9.41 8.40 -2.25
C GLN A 173 9.67 7.05 -2.94
N GLU A 174 10.89 6.81 -3.44
CA GLU A 174 11.26 5.52 -4.04
C GLU A 174 11.25 4.40 -2.99
N ARG A 175 11.80 4.68 -1.80
CA ARG A 175 11.80 3.76 -0.66
C ARG A 175 10.39 3.46 -0.16
N GLU A 176 9.53 4.47 -0.04
CA GLU A 176 8.13 4.28 0.36
C GLU A 176 7.35 3.46 -0.66
N LEU A 177 7.56 3.70 -1.96
CA LEU A 177 6.96 2.90 -3.02
C LEU A 177 7.45 1.44 -2.97
N LEU A 178 8.75 1.21 -2.79
CA LEU A 178 9.29 -0.14 -2.67
C LEU A 178 8.72 -0.86 -1.44
N SER A 179 8.70 -0.20 -0.28
CA SER A 179 8.08 -0.70 0.95
C SER A 179 6.61 -1.06 0.75
N LEU A 180 5.88 -0.26 -0.01
CA LEU A 180 4.49 -0.50 -0.37
C LEU A 180 4.31 -1.74 -1.26
N LEU A 181 5.16 -1.91 -2.27
CA LEU A 181 5.12 -3.03 -3.21
C LEU A 181 5.57 -4.36 -2.59
N CYS A 182 6.40 -4.32 -1.55
CA CYS A 182 6.88 -5.48 -0.81
C CYS A 182 6.01 -5.85 0.41
N ALA A 183 4.98 -5.06 0.71
CA ALA A 183 4.14 -5.24 1.89
C ALA A 183 3.53 -6.66 1.97
N GLY A 184 3.78 -7.32 3.09
CA GLY A 184 3.32 -8.68 3.40
C GLY A 184 3.97 -9.81 2.61
N ILE A 185 5.07 -9.56 1.88
CA ILE A 185 5.94 -10.63 1.35
C ILE A 185 6.82 -11.20 2.48
N GLU A 186 7.41 -10.32 3.29
CA GLU A 186 8.34 -10.69 4.39
C GLU A 186 7.70 -11.60 5.46
N THR A 187 6.39 -11.53 5.65
CA THR A 187 5.68 -12.32 6.66
C THR A 187 5.47 -13.78 6.27
N TYR A 188 5.63 -14.14 4.99
CA TYR A 188 5.40 -15.51 4.51
C TYR A 188 6.64 -16.40 4.68
N GLU A 189 7.85 -15.86 4.48
CA GLU A 189 9.08 -16.65 4.57
C GLU A 189 9.35 -17.11 6.02
N HIS A 190 9.19 -16.22 7.00
CA HIS A 190 9.38 -16.58 8.41
C HIS A 190 8.34 -17.57 8.97
N LYS A 191 7.11 -17.59 8.44
CA LYS A 191 6.09 -18.58 8.86
C LYS A 191 6.40 -19.98 8.29
N GLN A 192 6.94 -20.07 7.07
CA GLN A 192 7.30 -21.36 6.49
C GLN A 192 8.49 -22.01 7.20
N ASP A 193 9.48 -21.22 7.62
CA ASP A 193 10.63 -21.73 8.34
C ASP A 193 10.27 -22.23 9.74
N LYS A 194 9.35 -21.55 10.44
CA LYS A 194 8.86 -21.99 11.75
C LYS A 194 8.10 -23.32 11.68
N ASN A 195 7.21 -23.48 10.69
CA ASN A 195 6.46 -24.73 10.51
C ASN A 195 7.38 -25.91 10.14
N ARG A 196 8.48 -25.65 9.40
CA ARG A 196 9.49 -26.68 9.08
C ARG A 196 10.32 -27.11 10.29
N GLN A 197 10.51 -26.25 11.28
CA GLN A 197 11.21 -26.59 12.52
C GLN A 197 10.32 -27.39 13.47
N GLU A 198 9.03 -27.06 13.56
CA GLU A 198 8.06 -27.80 14.39
C GLU A 198 7.73 -29.19 13.84
N SER A 199 7.83 -29.41 12.53
CA SER A 199 7.60 -30.73 11.90
C SER A 199 8.75 -31.73 12.09
N LYS A 200 9.89 -31.30 12.66
CA LYS A 200 11.09 -32.11 12.89
C LYS A 200 11.30 -32.52 14.35
N SER A 201 10.43 -32.05 15.26
CA SER A 201 10.41 -32.44 16.68
C SER A 201 9.28 -33.42 16.94
#